data_AF-A0AAD4GRM9-F1
#
_entry.id   AF-A0AAD4GRM9-F1
#
_cell.length_a   1.000
_cell.length_b   1.000
_cell.length_c   1.000
_cell.angle_alpha   90.00
_cell.angle_beta   90.00
_cell.angle_gamma   90.00
#
_symmetry.space_group_name_H-M   'P 1'
#
loop_
_entity.id
_entity.type
_entity.pdbx_description
1 polymer ?
#
loop_
_entity_poly.entity_id
_entity_poly.type
_entity_poly.pdbx_seq_one_letter_code
_entity_poly.pdbx_strand_id
1 'polypeptide(L)'
;MWEAYTLRNFWGIFWHQTLRWPLTSLSKFVTQGILNLKHPSLLERYANVMVVFLTSGFLHLTTDYMQGVSPSQSGAIRFFSGFTLAFMIEDGVQEIWRKLGSPSNQKSASSRAIVNQVLPLWQRVVGFLWVMAWLSLTSPEYLLAYQDLPKATRWYVPIGMVNCIGIGPASIITMISGVFVYFALGAVV
;
A
#
# COMPACT_ATOMS: atom_id res chain seq x y z
N MET A 1 10.68 0.02 -6.73
CA MET A 1 9.45 -0.42 -7.41
C MET A 1 9.36 -1.95 -7.48
N TRP A 2 10.40 -2.64 -7.97
CA TRP A 2 10.41 -4.09 -8.20
C TRP A 2 10.17 -4.99 -6.98
N GLU A 3 10.28 -4.43 -5.78
CA GLU A 3 10.07 -5.15 -4.52
C GLU A 3 8.64 -4.99 -3.95
N ALA A 4 7.76 -4.24 -4.62
CA ALA A 4 6.37 -3.99 -4.19
C ALA A 4 5.38 -5.12 -4.54
N TYR A 5 5.84 -6.38 -4.52
CA TYR A 5 5.02 -7.57 -4.81
C TYR A 5 4.28 -8.11 -3.56
N THR A 6 4.32 -7.40 -2.44
CA THR A 6 3.46 -7.64 -1.28
C THR A 6 2.84 -6.33 -0.87
N LEU A 7 1.65 -6.35 -0.27
CA LEU A 7 1.02 -5.14 0.25
C LEU A 7 1.92 -4.50 1.31
N ARG A 8 2.59 -5.33 2.12
CA ARG A 8 3.52 -4.83 3.14
C ARG A 8 4.69 -4.07 2.54
N ASN A 9 5.26 -4.54 1.42
CA ASN A 9 6.31 -3.81 0.71
C ASN A 9 5.75 -2.60 -0.02
N PHE A 10 4.57 -2.71 -0.64
CA PHE A 10 3.93 -1.58 -1.30
C PHE A 10 3.84 -0.36 -0.36
N TRP A 11 3.30 -0.54 0.84
CA TRP A 11 3.23 0.54 1.85
C TRP A 11 4.57 0.80 2.56
N GLY A 12 5.34 -0.26 2.79
CA GLY A 12 6.54 -0.21 3.61
C GLY A 12 7.78 0.29 2.90
N ILE A 13 7.84 0.32 1.56
CA ILE A 13 9.03 0.79 0.84
C ILE A 13 8.71 1.65 -0.39
N PHE A 14 7.48 1.61 -0.92
CA PHE A 14 7.13 2.28 -2.17
C PHE A 14 6.23 3.50 -1.97
N TRP A 15 5.15 3.38 -1.20
CA TRP A 15 4.11 4.40 -1.10
C TRP A 15 4.32 5.37 0.08
N HIS A 16 4.06 6.68 -0.12
CA HIS A 16 4.13 7.76 0.88
C HIS A 16 5.11 7.58 2.05
N GLN A 17 6.40 7.40 1.74
CA GLN A 17 7.42 7.12 2.76
C GLN A 17 7.62 8.26 3.78
N THR A 18 7.28 9.50 3.43
CA THR A 18 7.34 10.66 4.34
C THR A 18 6.40 10.52 5.55
N LEU A 19 5.27 9.81 5.41
CA LEU A 19 4.29 9.61 6.48
C LEU A 19 4.60 8.40 7.38
N ARG A 20 5.62 7.60 7.02
CA ARG A 20 5.94 6.37 7.75
C ARG A 20 6.27 6.62 9.22
N TRP A 21 7.20 7.52 9.48
CA TRP A 21 7.65 7.84 10.84
C TRP A 21 6.55 8.42 11.74
N PRO A 22 5.79 9.46 11.32
CA PRO A 22 4.74 10.00 12.18
C PRO A 22 3.63 8.99 12.48
N LEU A 23 3.16 8.24 11.46
CA LEU A 23 2.08 7.28 11.66
C LEU A 23 2.49 6.10 12.55
N THR A 24 3.69 5.55 12.33
CA THR A 24 4.19 4.43 13.15
C THR A 24 4.55 4.85 14.58
N SER A 25 4.96 6.10 14.80
CA SER A 25 5.21 6.61 16.16
C SER A 25 3.90 6.77 16.93
N LEU A 26 2.86 7.31 16.28
CA LEU A 26 1.52 7.40 16.86
C LEU A 26 0.96 6.00 17.15
N SER A 27 1.11 5.04 16.23
CA SER A 27 0.61 3.68 16.44
C SER A 27 1.25 3.01 17.65
N LYS A 28 2.56 3.17 17.84
CA LYS A 28 3.27 2.66 19.02
C LYS A 28 2.79 3.33 20.30
N PHE A 29 2.62 4.65 20.30
CA PHE A 29 2.08 5.36 21.45
C PHE A 29 0.70 4.83 21.85
N VAL A 30 -0.21 4.64 20.88
CA VAL A 30 -1.55 4.09 21.15
C VAL A 30 -1.47 2.65 21.62
N THR A 31 -0.77 1.78 20.91
CA THR A 31 -0.78 0.34 21.20
C THR A 31 0.01 -0.04 22.44
N GLN A 32 1.19 0.53 22.63
CA GLN A 32 2.10 0.18 23.73
C GLN A 32 1.92 1.14 24.92
N GLY A 33 1.69 2.42 24.67
CA GLY A 33 1.53 3.43 25.73
C GLY A 33 0.13 3.47 26.34
N ILE A 34 -0.92 3.49 25.51
CA ILE A 34 -2.31 3.57 26.00
C ILE A 34 -2.87 2.18 26.30
N LEU A 35 -2.79 1.27 25.32
CA LEU A 35 -3.41 -0.05 25.41
C LEU A 35 -2.52 -1.09 26.12
N ASN A 36 -1.26 -0.77 26.42
CA ASN A 36 -0.30 -1.65 27.09
C ASN A 36 -0.19 -3.04 26.43
N LEU A 37 -0.29 -3.12 25.11
CA LEU A 37 -0.17 -4.39 24.40
C LEU A 37 1.25 -4.94 24.51
N LYS A 38 1.35 -6.23 24.86
CA LYS A 38 2.65 -6.90 24.99
C LYS A 38 3.33 -7.02 23.63
N HIS A 39 4.56 -6.53 23.55
CA HIS A 39 5.43 -6.70 22.39
C HIS A 39 6.50 -7.78 22.66
N PRO A 40 6.82 -8.68 21.70
CA PRO A 40 6.12 -8.88 20.43
C PRO A 40 4.88 -9.79 20.61
N SER A 41 3.76 -9.43 19.97
CA SER A 41 2.59 -10.31 19.87
C SER A 41 1.82 -10.07 18.56
N LEU A 42 1.03 -11.06 18.12
CA LEU A 42 0.20 -10.92 16.91
C LEU A 42 -0.85 -9.81 17.07
N LEU A 43 -1.46 -9.70 18.26
CA LEU A 43 -2.43 -8.67 18.56
C LEU A 43 -1.78 -7.28 18.45
N GLU A 44 -0.61 -7.08 19.04
CA GLU A 44 0.13 -5.81 18.96
C GLU A 44 0.50 -5.45 17.52
N ARG A 45 0.93 -6.43 16.72
CA ARG A 45 1.28 -6.23 15.31
C ARG A 45 0.09 -5.72 14.49
N TYR A 46 -1.05 -6.40 14.56
CA TYR A 46 -2.23 -6.01 13.77
C TYR A 46 -2.93 -4.78 14.35
N ALA A 47 -2.88 -4.55 15.66
CA ALA A 47 -3.35 -3.31 16.25
C ALA A 47 -2.53 -2.11 15.77
N ASN A 48 -1.20 -2.24 15.67
CA ASN A 48 -0.35 -1.18 15.11
C ASN A 48 -0.73 -0.85 13.66
N VAL A 49 -0.89 -1.88 12.83
CA VAL A 49 -1.35 -1.72 11.44
C VAL A 49 -2.70 -1.00 11.41
N MET A 50 -3.67 -1.46 12.20
CA MET A 50 -4.99 -0.85 12.24
C MET A 50 -4.92 0.62 12.63
N VAL A 51 -4.13 0.98 13.64
CA VAL A 51 -3.97 2.38 14.05
C VAL A 51 -3.31 3.22 12.95
N VAL A 52 -2.22 2.74 12.35
CA VAL A 52 -1.54 3.45 11.23
C VAL A 52 -2.53 3.75 10.11
N PHE A 53 -3.25 2.74 9.63
CA PHE A 53 -4.15 2.88 8.50
C PHE A 53 -5.44 3.62 8.85
N LEU A 54 -5.94 3.50 10.08
CA LEU A 54 -7.09 4.27 10.54
C LEU A 54 -6.74 5.76 10.63
N THR A 55 -5.58 6.12 11.18
CA THR A 55 -5.09 7.50 11.17
C THR A 55 -4.92 8.01 9.74
N SER A 56 -4.35 7.21 8.83
CA SER A 56 -4.28 7.56 7.41
C SER A 56 -5.68 7.83 6.84
N GLY A 57 -6.64 6.95 7.12
CA GLY A 57 -8.03 7.11 6.69
C GLY A 57 -8.67 8.40 7.20
N PHE A 58 -8.39 8.82 8.44
CA PHE A 58 -8.88 10.10 8.97
C PHE A 58 -8.24 11.32 8.29
N LEU A 59 -6.94 11.26 7.99
CA LEU A 59 -6.27 12.31 7.23
C LEU A 59 -6.91 12.47 5.85
N HIS A 60 -7.15 11.36 5.16
CA HIS A 60 -7.81 11.35 3.85
C HIS A 60 -9.28 11.80 3.93
N LEU A 61 -10.05 11.33 4.92
CA LEU A 61 -11.43 11.79 5.14
C LEU A 61 -11.50 13.31 5.34
N THR A 62 -10.53 13.87 6.08
CA THR A 62 -10.46 15.32 6.32
C THR A 62 -10.18 16.07 5.02
N THR A 63 -9.23 15.59 4.21
CA THR A 63 -8.96 16.19 2.89
C THR A 63 -10.18 16.11 1.97
N ASP A 64 -10.92 15.01 2.01
CA ASP A 64 -12.13 14.80 1.19
C ASP A 64 -13.22 15.79 1.59
N TYR A 65 -13.43 15.94 2.88
CA TYR A 65 -14.39 16.89 3.43
C TYR A 65 -14.03 18.33 3.05
N MET A 66 -12.76 18.71 3.13
CA MET A 66 -12.28 20.03 2.69
C MET A 66 -12.48 20.28 1.18
N GLN A 67 -12.57 19.21 0.38
CA GLN A 67 -12.85 19.26 -1.05
C GLN A 67 -14.34 19.16 -1.40
N GLY A 68 -15.22 19.07 -0.39
CA GLY A 68 -16.67 19.03 -0.56
C GLY A 68 -17.26 17.63 -0.72
N VAL A 69 -16.49 16.56 -0.50
CA VAL A 69 -17.02 15.21 -0.42
C VAL A 69 -17.67 15.02 0.96
N SER A 70 -18.90 14.52 0.99
CA SER A 70 -19.53 14.23 2.28
C SER A 70 -18.84 13.05 2.98
N PRO A 71 -18.72 13.04 4.33
CA PRO A 71 -18.01 11.97 5.04
C PRO A 71 -18.56 10.57 4.77
N SER A 72 -19.85 10.44 4.49
CA SER A 72 -20.49 9.16 4.15
C SER A 72 -20.12 8.65 2.75
N GLN A 73 -19.76 9.55 1.83
CA GLN A 73 -19.40 9.22 0.45
C GLN A 73 -17.90 9.04 0.25
N SER A 74 -17.05 9.57 1.15
CA SER A 74 -15.59 9.51 1.02
C SER A 74 -15.03 8.09 0.84
N GLY A 75 -15.51 7.11 1.61
CA GLY A 75 -14.96 5.74 1.56
C GLY A 75 -13.55 5.59 2.14
N ALA A 76 -12.85 6.68 2.48
CA ALA A 76 -11.46 6.67 2.94
C ALA A 76 -11.24 5.73 4.14
N ILE A 77 -12.02 5.87 5.20
CA ILE A 77 -11.87 5.03 6.41
C ILE A 77 -11.94 3.55 6.05
N ARG A 78 -12.93 3.14 5.23
CA ARG A 78 -13.13 1.74 4.81
C ARG A 78 -11.96 1.24 3.96
N PHE A 79 -11.53 2.04 2.98
CA PHE A 79 -10.39 1.71 2.12
C PHE A 79 -9.11 1.49 2.93
N PHE A 80 -8.72 2.46 3.76
CA PHE A 80 -7.46 2.38 4.48
C PHE A 80 -7.49 1.31 5.57
N SER A 81 -8.52 1.26 6.41
CA SER A 81 -8.58 0.25 7.49
C SER A 81 -8.68 -1.19 6.95
N GLY A 82 -9.19 -1.38 5.73
CA GLY A 82 -9.20 -2.67 5.04
C GLY A 82 -7.82 -3.31 4.84
N PHE A 83 -6.74 -2.52 4.76
CA PHE A 83 -5.38 -3.07 4.63
C PHE A 83 -4.94 -3.91 5.83
N THR A 84 -5.56 -3.73 7.00
CA THR A 84 -5.33 -4.60 8.15
C THR A 84 -5.74 -6.03 7.84
N LEU A 85 -6.94 -6.21 7.28
CA LEU A 85 -7.44 -7.51 6.85
C LEU A 85 -6.61 -8.06 5.69
N ALA A 86 -6.23 -7.21 4.74
CA ALA A 86 -5.36 -7.59 3.63
C ALA A 86 -4.02 -8.17 4.09
N PHE A 87 -3.39 -7.54 5.07
CA PHE A 87 -2.16 -8.03 5.68
C PHE A 87 -2.35 -9.33 6.45
N MET A 88 -3.48 -9.53 7.12
CA MET A 88 -3.80 -10.80 7.76
C MET A 88 -3.94 -11.94 6.75
N ILE A 89 -4.62 -11.68 5.63
CA ILE A 89 -4.78 -12.64 4.52
C ILE A 89 -3.41 -12.96 3.90
N GLU A 90 -2.64 -11.93 3.56
CA GLU A 90 -1.30 -12.05 2.97
C GLU A 90 -0.37 -12.88 3.86
N ASP A 91 -0.29 -12.54 5.15
CA ASP A 91 0.53 -13.27 6.12
C ASP A 91 0.06 -14.73 6.29
N GLY A 92 -1.27 -14.95 6.31
CA GLY A 92 -1.86 -16.29 6.42
C GLY A 92 -1.52 -17.18 5.22
N VAL A 93 -1.66 -16.66 4.00
CA VAL A 93 -1.31 -17.38 2.76
C VAL A 93 0.17 -17.71 2.73
N GLN A 94 1.04 -16.76 3.09
CA GLN A 94 2.48 -16.98 3.15
C GLN A 94 2.85 -18.05 4.18
N GLU A 95 2.21 -18.05 5.35
CA GLU A 95 2.45 -19.06 6.38
C GLU A 95 1.96 -20.45 5.98
N ILE A 96 0.80 -20.55 5.33
CA ILE A 96 0.29 -21.81 4.77
C ILE A 96 1.25 -22.34 3.70
N TRP A 97 1.68 -21.49 2.76
CA TRP A 97 2.65 -21.87 1.73
C TRP A 97 3.96 -22.38 2.35
N ARG A 98 4.46 -21.70 3.38
CA ARG A 98 5.66 -22.10 4.11
C ARG A 98 5.52 -23.46 4.79
N LYS A 99 4.34 -23.77 5.35
CA LYS A 99 4.04 -25.06 5.99
C LYS A 99 3.84 -26.21 5.01
N LEU A 100 3.24 -25.92 3.84
CA LEU A 100 3.01 -26.90 2.79
C LEU A 100 4.26 -27.18 1.94
N GLY A 101 5.22 -26.25 1.92
CA GLY A 101 6.51 -26.43 1.26
C GLY A 101 7.37 -27.51 1.93
N SER A 102 8.05 -28.32 1.11
CA SER A 102 8.95 -29.41 1.55
C SER A 102 10.03 -28.94 2.55
N PRO A 103 10.46 -29.76 3.53
CA PRO A 103 11.50 -29.41 4.52
C PRO A 103 12.83 -28.92 3.93
N SER A 104 13.13 -29.20 2.66
CA SER A 104 14.31 -28.65 1.97
C SER A 104 14.24 -27.13 1.80
N ASN A 105 13.05 -26.54 1.70
CA ASN A 105 12.83 -25.10 1.65
C ASN A 105 12.89 -24.44 3.05
N GLN A 106 12.81 -25.22 4.14
CA GLN A 106 12.85 -24.67 5.50
C GLN A 106 14.27 -24.23 5.93
N LYS A 107 15.33 -24.84 5.39
CA LYS A 107 16.72 -24.39 5.66
C LYS A 107 17.01 -22.98 5.13
N SER A 108 16.26 -22.52 4.13
CA SER A 108 16.32 -21.14 3.63
C SER A 108 15.52 -20.15 4.48
N ALA A 109 14.58 -20.62 5.29
CA ALA A 109 13.58 -19.80 5.96
C ALA A 109 13.95 -19.44 7.41
N SER A 110 15.23 -19.56 7.80
CA SER A 110 15.68 -18.85 9.00
C SER A 110 15.64 -17.35 8.70
N SER A 111 14.99 -16.57 9.55
CA SER A 111 14.61 -15.16 9.32
C SER A 111 15.76 -14.17 9.06
N ARG A 112 17.00 -14.64 8.95
CA ARG A 112 18.19 -13.87 8.54
C ARG A 112 18.71 -14.23 7.13
N ALA A 113 18.26 -15.32 6.52
CA ALA A 113 18.69 -15.76 5.19
C ALA A 113 17.77 -15.28 4.04
N ILE A 114 16.57 -14.76 4.35
CA ILE A 114 15.61 -14.22 3.36
C ILE A 114 16.16 -12.95 2.67
N VAL A 115 17.08 -12.23 3.29
CA VAL A 115 17.66 -11.00 2.71
C VAL A 115 18.46 -11.29 1.43
N ASN A 116 18.97 -12.52 1.23
CA ASN A 116 19.85 -12.85 0.11
C ASN A 116 19.28 -13.89 -0.87
N GLN A 117 18.08 -14.44 -0.66
CA GLN A 117 17.44 -15.30 -1.65
C GLN A 117 16.46 -14.49 -2.51
N VAL A 118 16.85 -14.28 -3.77
CA VAL A 118 15.97 -13.71 -4.78
C VAL A 118 14.81 -14.68 -4.98
N LEU A 119 13.62 -14.30 -4.50
CA LEU A 119 12.39 -15.06 -4.76
C LEU A 119 12.24 -15.31 -6.26
N PRO A 120 11.90 -16.54 -6.69
CA PRO A 120 11.72 -16.84 -8.10
C PRO A 120 10.68 -15.92 -8.73
N LEU A 121 10.91 -15.54 -9.99
CA LEU A 121 10.14 -14.50 -10.70
C LEU A 121 8.62 -14.73 -10.64
N TRP A 122 8.17 -15.98 -10.76
CA TRP A 122 6.74 -16.30 -10.72
C TRP A 122 6.08 -15.95 -9.38
N GLN A 123 6.79 -16.05 -8.25
CA GLN A 123 6.27 -15.65 -6.93
C GLN A 123 6.11 -14.14 -6.85
N ARG A 124 7.05 -13.39 -7.42
CA ARG A 124 6.95 -11.93 -7.54
C ARG A 124 5.76 -11.54 -8.41
N VAL A 125 5.55 -12.22 -9.55
CA VAL A 125 4.39 -11.99 -10.43
C VAL A 125 3.07 -12.25 -9.70
N VAL A 126 2.93 -13.39 -9.01
CA VAL A 126 1.74 -13.69 -8.21
C VAL A 126 1.51 -12.62 -7.13
N GLY A 127 2.58 -12.20 -6.46
CA GLY A 127 2.52 -11.13 -5.47
C GLY A 127 2.05 -9.79 -6.06
N PHE A 128 2.56 -9.40 -7.22
CA PHE A 128 2.07 -8.21 -7.94
C PHE A 128 0.60 -8.32 -8.32
N LEU A 129 0.16 -9.48 -8.82
CA LEU A 129 -1.25 -9.71 -9.15
C LEU A 129 -2.12 -9.58 -7.90
N TRP A 130 -1.68 -10.08 -6.75
CA TRP A 130 -2.36 -9.91 -5.47
C TRP A 130 -2.48 -8.43 -5.07
N VAL A 131 -1.36 -7.68 -5.08
CA VAL A 131 -1.34 -6.25 -4.76
C VAL A 131 -2.28 -5.47 -5.67
N MET A 132 -2.21 -5.71 -6.99
CA MET A 132 -3.04 -5.06 -7.99
C MET A 132 -4.52 -5.43 -7.82
N ALA A 133 -4.84 -6.69 -7.55
CA ALA A 133 -6.20 -7.13 -7.32
C ALA A 133 -6.80 -6.45 -6.09
N TRP A 134 -6.08 -6.42 -4.97
CA TRP A 134 -6.54 -5.76 -3.75
C TRP A 134 -6.80 -4.26 -3.98
N LEU A 135 -5.84 -3.56 -4.58
CA LEU A 135 -5.98 -2.14 -4.90
C LEU A 135 -7.15 -1.88 -5.86
N SER A 136 -7.30 -2.71 -6.90
CA SER A 136 -8.37 -2.53 -7.90
C SER A 136 -9.75 -2.81 -7.33
N LEU A 137 -9.87 -3.73 -6.37
CA LEU A 137 -11.14 -4.05 -5.73
C LEU A 137 -11.56 -3.00 -4.70
N THR A 138 -10.61 -2.43 -3.97
CA THR A 138 -10.90 -1.56 -2.82
C THR A 138 -10.84 -0.07 -3.14
N SER A 139 -10.02 0.34 -4.11
CA SER A 139 -9.86 1.75 -4.46
C SER A 139 -11.05 2.42 -5.15
N PRO A 140 -11.91 1.75 -5.96
CA PRO A 140 -12.98 2.44 -6.68
C PRO A 140 -13.91 3.20 -5.75
N GLU A 141 -14.32 2.62 -4.62
CA GLU A 141 -15.20 3.31 -3.68
C GLU A 141 -14.59 4.61 -3.13
N TYR A 142 -13.28 4.61 -2.86
CA TYR A 142 -12.57 5.80 -2.40
C TYR A 142 -12.30 6.81 -3.54
N LEU A 143 -11.96 6.32 -4.73
CA LEU A 143 -11.58 7.16 -5.86
C LEU A 143 -12.78 7.79 -6.60
N LEU A 144 -13.92 7.09 -6.65
CA LEU A 144 -15.13 7.56 -7.32
C LEU A 144 -15.71 8.79 -6.61
N ALA A 145 -15.54 8.92 -5.30
CA ALA A 145 -16.00 10.07 -4.52
C ALA A 145 -15.47 11.42 -5.06
N TYR A 146 -14.32 11.42 -5.75
CA TYR A 146 -13.75 12.60 -6.38
C TYR A 146 -14.24 12.87 -7.81
N GLN A 147 -14.75 11.85 -8.51
CA GLN A 147 -15.19 11.99 -9.90
C GLN A 147 -16.46 12.83 -10.01
N ASP A 148 -17.32 12.76 -9.00
CA ASP A 148 -18.61 13.44 -8.94
C ASP A 148 -18.50 14.91 -8.48
N LEU A 149 -17.33 15.36 -8.01
CA LEU A 149 -17.15 16.73 -7.53
C LEU A 149 -17.14 17.74 -8.70
N PRO A 150 -17.78 18.91 -8.55
CA PRO A 150 -17.67 20.01 -9.50
C PRO A 150 -16.21 20.38 -9.79
N LYS A 151 -15.89 20.78 -11.04
CA LYS A 151 -14.51 21.13 -11.43
C LYS A 151 -13.88 22.21 -10.54
N ALA A 152 -14.70 23.11 -9.98
CA ALA A 152 -14.25 24.22 -9.12
C ALA A 152 -13.68 23.77 -7.75
N THR A 153 -14.09 22.61 -7.23
CA THR A 153 -13.59 22.10 -5.94
C THR A 153 -12.38 21.17 -6.06
N ARG A 154 -11.97 20.82 -7.28
CA ARG A 154 -10.80 19.95 -7.56
C ARG A 154 -9.44 20.66 -7.48
N TRP A 155 -9.36 21.85 -6.88
CA TRP A 155 -8.15 22.66 -6.83
C TRP A 155 -6.96 21.96 -6.14
N TYR A 156 -7.22 20.97 -5.29
CA TYR A 156 -6.20 20.20 -4.57
C TYR A 156 -5.59 19.06 -5.41
N VAL A 157 -6.32 18.54 -6.40
CA VAL A 157 -5.80 17.52 -7.32
C VAL A 157 -5.13 18.27 -8.48
N PRO A 158 -3.82 18.07 -8.72
CA PRO A 158 -3.16 18.68 -9.87
C PRO A 158 -3.98 18.36 -11.12
N ILE A 159 -4.29 19.39 -11.91
CA ILE A 159 -5.01 19.26 -13.17
C ILE A 159 -4.37 18.09 -13.92
N GLY A 160 -5.09 16.98 -14.07
CA GLY A 160 -4.50 15.76 -14.60
C GLY A 160 -3.90 16.08 -15.96
N MET A 161 -2.60 15.85 -16.15
CA MET A 161 -1.93 16.14 -17.42
C MET A 161 -2.71 15.53 -18.60
N VAL A 162 -3.32 14.37 -18.37
CA VAL A 162 -4.24 13.67 -19.27
C VAL A 162 -5.40 14.54 -19.79
N ASN A 163 -5.93 15.47 -19.00
CA ASN A 163 -6.96 16.41 -19.45
C ASN A 163 -6.41 17.53 -20.34
N CYS A 164 -5.11 17.84 -20.23
CA CYS A 164 -4.44 18.86 -21.04
C CYS A 164 -3.88 18.29 -22.35
N ILE A 165 -3.36 17.05 -22.33
CA ILE A 165 -2.65 16.42 -23.45
C ILE A 165 -3.37 15.20 -24.05
N GLY A 166 -4.50 14.76 -23.46
CA GLY A 166 -5.22 13.56 -23.88
C GLY A 166 -4.60 12.25 -23.37
N ILE A 167 -5.43 11.19 -23.29
CA ILE A 167 -5.02 9.85 -22.81
C ILE A 167 -3.90 9.27 -23.67
N GLY A 168 -3.99 9.35 -25.00
CA GLY A 168 -2.99 8.78 -25.91
C GLY A 168 -1.57 9.33 -25.65
N PRO A 169 -1.36 10.66 -25.75
CA PRO A 169 -0.06 11.26 -25.48
C PRO A 169 0.42 11.05 -24.04
N ALA A 170 -0.47 11.10 -23.04
CA ALA A 170 -0.11 10.85 -21.64
C ALA A 170 0.39 9.42 -21.41
N SER A 171 -0.24 8.42 -22.03
CA SER A 171 0.21 7.03 -21.97
C SER A 171 1.58 6.83 -22.62
N ILE A 172 1.83 7.48 -23.76
CA ILE A 172 3.13 7.44 -24.44
C ILE A 172 4.23 8.08 -23.58
N ILE A 173 3.98 9.27 -23.03
CA ILE A 173 4.94 9.97 -22.15
C ILE A 173 5.25 9.12 -20.93
N THR A 174 4.24 8.53 -20.30
CA THR A 174 4.41 7.65 -19.13
C THR A 174 5.21 6.40 -19.48
N MET A 175 4.95 5.80 -20.65
CA MET A 175 5.69 4.63 -21.13
C MET A 175 7.16 4.99 -21.42
N ILE A 176 7.42 6.08 -22.13
CA ILE A 176 8.79 6.54 -22.45
C ILE A 176 9.55 6.91 -21.19
N SER A 177 8.93 7.62 -20.25
CA SER A 177 9.56 7.96 -18.97
C SER A 177 9.81 6.72 -18.10
N GLY A 178 8.92 5.72 -18.14
CA GLY A 178 9.14 4.42 -17.51
C GLY A 178 10.34 3.68 -18.10
N VAL A 179 10.47 3.63 -19.42
CA VAL A 179 11.63 3.04 -20.12
C VAL A 179 12.91 3.82 -19.82
N PHE A 180 12.87 5.14 -19.85
CA PHE A 180 14.01 5.99 -19.52
C PHE A 180 14.49 5.77 -18.08
N VAL A 181 13.59 5.76 -17.11
CA VAL A 181 13.92 5.48 -15.70
C VAL A 181 14.52 4.07 -15.55
N TYR A 182 13.98 3.08 -16.26
CA TYR A 182 14.52 1.72 -16.25
C TYR A 182 15.97 1.67 -16.73
N PHE A 183 16.31 2.35 -17.83
CA PHE A 183 17.68 2.35 -18.36
C PHE A 183 18.63 3.31 -17.63
N ALA A 184 18.14 4.48 -17.19
CA ALA A 184 18.96 5.48 -16.54
C ALA A 184 19.27 5.16 -15.07
N LEU A 185 18.34 4.53 -14.35
CA LEU A 185 18.51 4.17 -12.93
C LEU A 185 18.73 2.67 -12.70
N GLY A 186 18.31 1.80 -13.62
CA GLY A 186 18.58 0.36 -13.55
C GLY A 186 19.99 -0.03 -13.99
N ALA A 187 20.74 0.88 -14.62
CA ALA A 187 22.14 0.67 -14.99
C ALA A 187 23.14 1.01 -13.87
N VAL A 188 22.66 1.44 -12.68
CA VAL A 188 23.50 1.79 -11.51
C VAL A 188 23.23 0.86 -10.32
N VAL A 189 22.98 -0.43 -10.60
CA VAL A 189 23.01 -1.48 -9.55
C VAL A 189 24.42 -1.98 -9.37
#